data_AF-A0A2Z4US00-F1
#
_entry.id   AF-A0A2Z4US00-F1
#
_cell.length_a   1.000
_cell.length_b   1.000
_cell.length_c   1.000
_cell.angle_alpha   90.00
_cell.angle_beta   90.00
_cell.angle_gamma   90.00
#
_symmetry.space_group_name_H-M   'P 1'
#
loop_
_entity.id
_entity.type
_entity.pdbx_description
1 polymer ?
#
loop_
_entity_poly.entity_id
_entity_poly.type
_entity_poly.pdbx_seq_one_letter_code
_entity_poly.pdbx_strand_id
1 'polypeptide(L)'
;MTDIAEGRDIAVGIDPAGGWRLPLAWAADEAHRRNVRLRLVLAVPSPHDTERIVDDTAQHNAVRQASSEALAEAAAWARERHPGTELATALRDGYPAPVLCGTSRHARMVVLGSRHLTRPEEIFSGCSVVLPVTAQAHCPVVVVRGPERTAQTPAHIVVGVDGGESSKTAMALAFQEAALHGCELHAISVWQPPVFSFQNETAAVGAQRRMLTEVAAGGAQEYPDAKLTHEVLTGHPVERLAEAAEHALALIVGRRGKGGYTGLRLGSVVHGLLHRAHCPVITVPSG
;
A
#
# COMPACT_ATOMS: atom_id res chain seq x y z
N MET A 1 26.21 2.55 15.74
CA MET A 1 26.90 2.69 14.44
C MET A 1 27.00 1.28 13.90
N THR A 2 26.41 0.88 12.78
CA THR A 2 26.13 1.57 11.51
C THR A 2 25.00 0.73 10.88
N ASP A 3 23.96 1.28 10.28
CA ASP A 3 23.89 1.38 8.82
C ASP A 3 22.61 2.14 8.43
N ILE A 4 22.70 3.47 8.43
CA ILE A 4 21.72 4.30 7.73
C ILE A 4 22.25 4.40 6.30
N ALA A 5 22.20 3.29 5.57
CA ALA A 5 22.38 3.31 4.14
C ALA A 5 21.26 4.19 3.57
N GLU A 6 21.64 5.34 3.02
CA GLU A 6 20.75 6.23 2.28
C GLU A 6 20.27 5.51 1.01
N GLY A 7 19.19 4.76 1.20
CA GLY A 7 18.48 3.95 0.24
C GLY A 7 17.40 3.20 1.02
N ARG A 8 16.29 3.88 1.33
CA ARG A 8 15.27 3.35 2.24
C ARG A 8 14.81 1.96 1.76
N ASP A 9 14.89 0.96 2.64
CA ASP A 9 14.50 -0.43 2.36
C ASP A 9 13.03 -0.54 1.91
N ILE A 10 12.70 -1.59 1.17
CA ILE A 10 11.31 -2.08 1.08
C ILE A 10 11.07 -3.01 2.26
N ALA A 11 10.14 -2.63 3.14
CA ALA A 11 9.77 -3.45 4.29
C ALA A 11 8.52 -4.28 3.97
N VAL A 12 8.51 -5.56 4.34
CA VAL A 12 7.34 -6.43 4.19
C VAL A 12 6.99 -7.06 5.53
N GLY A 13 5.71 -6.97 5.90
CA GLY A 13 5.17 -7.64 7.08
C GLY A 13 5.02 -9.14 6.81
N ILE A 14 5.70 -9.96 7.61
CA ILE A 14 5.55 -11.42 7.59
C ILE A 14 4.59 -11.83 8.68
N ASP A 15 3.67 -12.70 8.31
CA ASP A 15 2.75 -13.28 9.24
C ASP A 15 3.09 -14.75 9.52
N PRO A 16 3.34 -15.15 10.79
CA PRO A 16 3.68 -16.53 11.11
C PRO A 16 2.58 -17.54 10.77
N ALA A 17 1.31 -17.10 10.71
CA ALA A 17 0.20 -17.99 10.34
C ALA A 17 0.02 -18.11 8.81
N GLY A 18 0.96 -17.62 7.99
CA GLY A 18 0.97 -17.78 6.54
C GLY A 18 0.29 -16.65 5.76
N GLY A 19 0.13 -16.83 4.44
CA GLY A 19 -0.41 -15.79 3.54
C GLY A 19 0.60 -14.70 3.17
N TRP A 20 1.89 -14.88 3.50
CA TRP A 20 2.97 -13.95 3.19
C TRP A 20 3.55 -14.13 1.78
N ARG A 21 3.31 -15.26 1.09
CA ARG A 21 3.95 -15.55 -0.21
C ARG A 21 3.67 -14.49 -1.27
N LEU A 22 2.42 -14.06 -1.42
CA LEU A 22 2.04 -13.04 -2.40
C LEU A 22 2.61 -11.65 -2.10
N PRO A 23 2.41 -11.06 -0.89
CA PRO A 23 3.02 -9.77 -0.57
C PRO A 23 4.55 -9.84 -0.56
N LEU A 24 5.16 -10.96 -0.18
CA LEU A 24 6.61 -11.14 -0.24
C LEU A 24 7.12 -11.25 -1.68
N ALA A 25 6.40 -11.92 -2.58
CA ALA A 25 6.72 -11.96 -4.01
C ALA A 25 6.77 -10.55 -4.58
N TRP A 26 5.71 -9.77 -4.34
CA TRP A 26 5.60 -8.39 -4.79
C TRP A 26 6.73 -7.53 -4.21
N ALA A 27 6.96 -7.59 -2.90
CA ALA A 27 8.01 -6.81 -2.24
C ALA A 27 9.42 -7.17 -2.74
N ALA A 28 9.67 -8.45 -3.02
CA ALA A 28 10.95 -8.92 -3.51
C ALA A 28 11.19 -8.50 -4.97
N ASP A 29 10.17 -8.60 -5.83
CA ASP A 29 10.22 -8.10 -7.20
C ASP A 29 10.50 -6.59 -7.22
N GLU A 30 9.82 -5.86 -6.35
CA GLU A 30 9.96 -4.40 -6.26
C GLU A 30 11.33 -3.98 -5.72
N ALA A 31 11.85 -4.69 -4.72
CA ALA A 31 13.17 -4.44 -4.16
C ALA A 31 14.27 -4.71 -5.20
N HIS A 32 14.11 -5.80 -5.97
CA HIS A 32 14.99 -6.15 -7.06
C HIS A 32 14.98 -5.08 -8.16
N ARG A 33 13.79 -4.66 -8.65
CA ARG A 33 13.64 -3.63 -9.70
C ARG A 33 14.30 -2.32 -9.32
N ARG A 34 14.24 -1.93 -8.05
CA ARG A 34 14.82 -0.68 -7.54
C ARG A 34 16.27 -0.79 -7.11
N ASN A 35 16.83 -2.00 -7.09
CA ASN A 35 18.15 -2.27 -6.52
C ASN A 35 18.29 -1.74 -5.08
N VAL A 36 17.30 -2.04 -4.23
CA VAL A 36 17.29 -1.69 -2.80
C VAL A 36 17.15 -2.93 -1.94
N ARG A 37 17.54 -2.82 -0.67
CA ARG A 37 17.40 -3.91 0.30
C ARG A 37 15.93 -4.25 0.58
N LEU A 38 15.63 -5.55 0.63
CA LEU A 38 14.37 -6.10 1.11
C LEU A 38 14.48 -6.41 2.61
N ARG A 39 13.54 -5.92 3.42
CA ARG A 39 13.48 -6.15 4.87
C ARG A 39 12.20 -6.88 5.26
N LEU A 40 12.35 -8.11 5.77
CA LEU A 40 11.25 -8.90 6.31
C LEU A 40 11.07 -8.59 7.79
N VAL A 41 9.87 -8.17 8.18
CA VAL A 41 9.55 -7.77 9.56
C VAL A 41 8.46 -8.66 10.12
N LEU A 42 8.72 -9.29 11.25
CA LEU A 42 7.75 -10.09 12.00
C LEU A 42 7.71 -9.60 13.45
N ALA A 43 6.50 -9.29 13.92
CA ALA A 43 6.28 -8.80 15.28
C ALA A 43 5.73 -9.91 16.19
N VAL A 44 6.29 -10.06 17.38
CA VAL A 44 5.93 -11.05 18.39
C VAL A 44 5.34 -10.32 19.60
N PRO A 45 4.03 -10.45 19.89
CA PRO A 45 3.44 -9.84 21.08
C PRO A 45 4.14 -10.27 22.37
N SER A 46 4.31 -9.33 23.30
CA SER A 46 4.89 -9.58 24.62
C SER A 46 3.85 -10.27 25.53
N PRO A 47 4.25 -11.18 26.44
CA PRO A 47 3.32 -11.85 27.34
C PRO A 47 2.70 -10.86 28.35
N HIS A 48 3.34 -9.73 28.61
CA HIS A 48 2.80 -8.65 29.45
C HIS A 48 1.64 -7.88 28.80
N ASP A 49 1.48 -7.98 27.48
CA ASP A 49 0.41 -7.30 26.74
C ASP A 49 -0.88 -8.13 26.67
N THR A 50 -0.84 -9.39 27.10
CA THR A 50 -2.03 -10.20 27.35
C THR A 50 -2.40 -10.10 28.83
N GLU A 51 -3.67 -9.87 29.17
CA GLU A 51 -4.16 -9.73 30.57
C GLU A 51 -4.00 -10.99 31.45
N ARG A 52 -3.11 -11.93 31.08
CA ARG A 52 -2.84 -13.19 31.78
C ARG A 52 -1.48 -13.11 32.46
N ILE A 53 -1.49 -12.65 33.71
CA ILE A 53 -0.35 -12.69 34.63
C ILE A 53 -0.24 -14.13 35.17
N VAL A 54 0.28 -15.06 34.36
CA VAL A 54 0.80 -16.35 34.82
C VAL A 54 2.10 -16.59 34.06
N ASP A 55 3.07 -17.22 34.71
CA ASP A 55 4.44 -17.46 34.25
C ASP A 55 4.48 -18.20 32.89
N ASP A 56 4.35 -17.44 31.80
CA ASP A 56 4.19 -17.92 30.42
C ASP A 56 5.48 -17.77 29.61
N THR A 57 6.63 -17.83 30.28
CA THR A 57 7.94 -17.75 29.63
C THR A 57 8.15 -18.90 28.64
N ALA A 58 7.65 -20.10 28.96
CA ALA A 58 7.75 -21.27 28.09
C ALA A 58 6.93 -21.11 26.79
N GLN A 59 5.65 -20.71 26.87
CA GLN A 59 4.85 -20.52 25.66
C GLN A 59 5.24 -19.24 24.91
N HIS A 60 5.70 -18.18 25.59
CA HIS A 60 6.30 -17.03 24.92
C HIS A 60 7.56 -17.42 24.12
N ASN A 61 8.46 -18.21 24.71
CA ASN A 61 9.64 -18.74 24.01
C ASN A 61 9.24 -19.62 22.82
N ALA A 62 8.21 -20.46 22.97
CA ALA A 62 7.69 -21.28 21.87
C ALA A 62 7.13 -20.42 20.72
N VAL A 63 6.34 -19.38 21.03
CA VAL A 63 5.81 -18.44 20.02
C VAL A 63 6.95 -17.69 19.32
N ARG A 64 7.95 -17.25 20.07
CA ARG A 64 9.12 -16.56 19.51
C ARG A 64 9.96 -17.47 18.61
N GLN A 65 10.14 -18.73 19.01
CA GLN A 65 10.84 -19.74 18.21
C GLN A 65 10.10 -20.04 16.91
N ALA A 66 8.80 -20.34 16.97
CA ALA A 66 7.97 -20.57 15.79
C ALA A 66 7.96 -19.34 14.84
N SER A 67 7.93 -18.13 15.40
CA SER A 67 8.04 -16.89 14.63
C SER A 67 9.40 -16.75 13.95
N SER A 68 10.48 -17.10 14.63
CA SER A 68 11.83 -17.10 14.05
C SER A 68 11.94 -18.10 12.89
N GLU A 69 11.34 -19.29 13.02
CA GLU A 69 11.31 -20.31 11.98
C GLU A 69 10.51 -19.86 10.76
N ALA A 70 9.31 -19.29 10.96
CA ALA A 70 8.50 -18.73 9.88
C ALA A 70 9.22 -17.59 9.14
N LEU A 71 9.93 -16.72 9.88
CA LEU A 71 10.74 -15.65 9.29
C LEU A 71 11.93 -16.21 8.49
N ALA A 72 12.57 -17.28 8.97
CA ALA A 72 13.65 -17.96 8.26
C ALA A 72 13.17 -18.64 6.98
N GLU A 73 12.00 -19.30 7.00
CA GLU A 73 11.36 -19.89 5.82
C GLU A 73 11.07 -18.80 4.77
N ALA A 74 10.43 -17.70 5.17
CA ALA A 74 10.15 -16.58 4.29
C ALA A 74 11.43 -15.98 3.69
N ALA A 75 12.49 -15.85 4.51
CA ALA A 75 13.78 -15.36 4.04
C ALA A 75 14.46 -16.29 3.04
N ALA A 76 14.41 -17.61 3.27
CA ALA A 76 14.93 -18.60 2.32
C ALA A 76 14.20 -18.52 0.97
N TRP A 77 12.86 -18.43 1.01
CA TRP A 77 12.04 -18.29 -0.19
C TRP A 77 12.33 -17.00 -0.97
N ALA A 78 12.51 -15.87 -0.28
CA ALA A 78 12.84 -14.60 -0.93
C ALA A 78 14.22 -14.62 -1.62
N ARG A 79 15.23 -15.27 -1.00
CA ARG A 79 16.56 -15.43 -1.60
C ARG A 79 16.54 -16.28 -2.86
N GLU A 80 15.70 -17.32 -2.89
CA GLU A 80 15.54 -18.17 -4.08
C GLU A 80 14.93 -17.37 -5.24
N ARG A 81 13.94 -16.52 -4.96
CA ARG A 81 13.29 -15.68 -5.96
C ARG A 81 14.24 -14.66 -6.59
N HIS A 82 15.02 -13.96 -5.77
CA HIS A 82 15.96 -12.93 -6.21
C HIS A 82 17.31 -13.03 -5.47
N PRO A 83 18.25 -13.87 -5.96
CA PRO A 83 19.54 -14.08 -5.29
C PRO A 83 20.42 -12.83 -5.19
N GLY A 84 20.22 -11.85 -6.08
CA GLY A 84 20.99 -10.60 -6.11
C GLY A 84 20.46 -9.48 -5.22
N THR A 85 19.29 -9.65 -4.60
CA THR A 85 18.68 -8.62 -3.75
C THR A 85 19.17 -8.76 -2.30
N GLU A 86 19.73 -7.69 -1.73
CA GLU A 86 20.13 -7.68 -0.32
C GLU A 86 18.91 -7.94 0.58
N LEU A 87 19.04 -8.87 1.53
CA LEU A 87 17.95 -9.30 2.40
C LEU A 87 18.31 -9.09 3.87
N ALA A 88 17.44 -8.38 4.60
CA ALA A 88 17.49 -8.27 6.05
C ALA A 88 16.23 -8.87 6.69
N THR A 89 16.37 -9.45 7.87
CA THR A 89 15.26 -9.96 8.69
C THR A 89 15.21 -9.22 10.02
N ALA A 90 14.00 -8.94 10.51
CA ALA A 90 13.77 -8.25 11.77
C ALA A 90 12.63 -8.93 12.54
N LEU A 91 13.00 -9.74 13.53
CA LEU A 91 12.10 -10.19 14.58
C LEU A 91 12.02 -9.08 15.64
N ARG A 92 10.82 -8.62 15.97
CA ARG A 92 10.59 -7.49 16.87
C ARG A 92 9.55 -7.85 17.92
N ASP A 93 9.74 -7.39 19.14
CA ASP A 93 8.74 -7.54 20.19
C ASP A 93 7.65 -6.46 20.06
N GLY A 94 6.41 -6.82 20.36
CA GLY A 94 5.23 -5.95 20.34
C GLY A 94 4.21 -6.32 19.26
N TYR A 95 3.14 -5.53 19.20
CA TYR A 95 2.06 -5.74 18.24
C TYR A 95 2.49 -5.37 16.79
N PRO A 96 2.01 -6.11 15.76
CA PRO A 96 2.42 -5.89 14.38
C PRO A 96 2.23 -4.47 13.85
N ALA A 97 1.06 -3.86 14.10
CA ALA A 97 0.76 -2.53 13.58
C ALA A 97 1.73 -1.44 14.11
N PRO A 98 1.95 -1.27 15.43
CA PRO A 98 2.97 -0.35 15.96
C PRO A 98 4.38 -0.60 15.42
N VAL A 99 4.81 -1.87 15.33
CA VAL A 99 6.13 -2.24 14.81
C VAL A 99 6.30 -1.81 13.34
N LEU A 100 5.29 -2.07 12.50
CA LEU A 100 5.32 -1.71 11.09
C LEU A 100 5.19 -0.19 10.88
N CYS A 101 4.39 0.51 11.68
CA CYS A 101 4.34 1.97 11.71
C CYS A 101 5.69 2.58 12.10
N GLY A 102 6.38 2.02 13.09
CA GLY A 102 7.75 2.43 13.44
C GLY A 102 8.73 2.20 12.29
N THR A 103 8.65 1.04 11.65
CA THR A 103 9.48 0.68 10.49
C THR A 103 9.28 1.63 9.31
N SER A 104 8.04 2.09 9.08
CA SER A 104 7.70 2.98 7.96
C SER A 104 8.46 4.31 7.95
N ARG A 105 9.02 4.75 9.09
CA ARG A 105 9.84 5.97 9.18
C ARG A 105 11.16 5.88 8.43
N HIS A 106 11.65 4.65 8.22
CA HIS A 106 12.93 4.38 7.60
C HIS A 106 12.79 3.53 6.32
N ALA A 107 11.56 3.18 5.94
CA ALA A 107 11.27 2.41 4.74
C ALA A 107 10.85 3.31 3.58
N ARG A 108 11.12 2.86 2.35
CA ARG A 108 10.62 3.50 1.14
C ARG A 108 9.15 3.19 0.96
N MET A 109 8.76 1.97 1.31
CA MET A 109 7.38 1.53 1.38
C MET A 109 7.25 0.34 2.35
N VAL A 110 6.04 0.14 2.87
CA VAL A 110 5.68 -1.02 3.68
C VAL A 110 4.67 -1.86 2.91
N VAL A 111 4.97 -3.14 2.71
CA VAL A 111 4.14 -4.10 1.98
C VAL A 111 3.45 -5.04 2.96
N LEU A 112 2.14 -5.21 2.79
CA LEU A 112 1.27 -6.03 3.64
C LEU A 112 0.43 -6.97 2.78
N GLY A 113 0.12 -8.15 3.33
CA GLY A 113 -0.92 -9.02 2.78
C GLY A 113 -2.32 -8.59 3.21
N SER A 114 -3.34 -8.95 2.45
CA SER A 114 -4.73 -8.59 2.75
C SER A 114 -5.50 -9.60 3.62
N ARG A 115 -4.87 -10.68 4.11
CA ARG A 115 -5.59 -11.81 4.74
C ARG A 115 -6.54 -11.35 5.86
N HIS A 116 -6.08 -10.40 6.67
CA HIS A 116 -6.82 -9.79 7.78
C HIS A 116 -7.96 -8.85 7.36
N LEU A 117 -8.06 -8.51 6.07
CA LEU A 117 -9.16 -7.73 5.51
C LEU A 117 -10.28 -8.62 4.92
N THR A 118 -10.03 -9.92 4.77
CA THR A 118 -10.95 -10.87 4.13
C THR A 118 -11.74 -11.75 5.09
N ARG A 119 -11.40 -11.75 6.38
CA ARG A 119 -12.08 -12.56 7.40
C ARG A 119 -12.88 -11.65 8.34
N PRO A 120 -14.23 -11.73 8.34
CA PRO A 120 -15.09 -10.88 9.18
C PRO A 120 -14.73 -10.88 10.66
N GLU A 121 -14.27 -12.02 11.16
CA GLU A 121 -13.85 -12.25 12.56
C GLU A 121 -12.58 -11.45 12.95
N GLU A 122 -11.73 -11.12 11.98
CA GLU A 122 -10.45 -10.44 12.21
C GLU A 122 -10.54 -8.91 12.03
N ILE A 123 -11.62 -8.40 11.45
CA ILE A 123 -11.85 -6.96 11.21
C ILE A 123 -12.05 -6.19 12.53
N PHE A 124 -12.67 -6.82 13.52
CA PHE A 124 -12.94 -6.25 14.85
C PHE A 124 -12.03 -6.82 15.94
N SER A 125 -11.10 -7.70 15.58
CA SER A 125 -10.08 -8.20 16.49
C SER A 125 -8.92 -7.20 16.57
N GLY A 126 -8.23 -7.11 17.71
CA GLY A 126 -6.99 -6.34 17.89
C GLY A 126 -5.82 -6.75 16.95
N CYS A 127 -6.07 -7.70 16.05
CA CYS A 127 -5.16 -8.24 15.04
C CYS A 127 -5.20 -7.51 13.68
N SER A 128 -6.04 -6.47 13.51
CA SER A 128 -6.06 -5.70 12.25
C SER A 128 -4.75 -4.94 12.05
N VAL A 129 -3.94 -5.36 11.07
CA VAL A 129 -2.65 -4.71 10.76
C VAL A 129 -2.78 -3.69 9.65
N VAL A 130 -3.57 -3.99 8.62
CA VAL A 130 -3.62 -3.18 7.40
C VAL A 130 -4.18 -1.79 7.66
N LEU A 131 -5.34 -1.67 8.31
CA LEU A 131 -5.98 -0.37 8.51
C LEU A 131 -5.13 0.57 9.40
N PRO A 132 -4.61 0.13 10.57
CA PRO A 132 -3.77 1.01 11.38
C PRO A 132 -2.45 1.41 10.71
N VAL A 133 -1.80 0.50 9.98
CA VAL A 133 -0.55 0.80 9.26
C VAL A 133 -0.82 1.77 8.12
N THR A 134 -1.81 1.51 7.28
CA THR A 134 -2.23 2.44 6.22
C THR A 134 -2.55 3.82 6.78
N ALA A 135 -3.26 3.90 7.92
CA ALA A 135 -3.63 5.16 8.55
C ALA A 135 -2.45 5.95 9.17
N GLN A 136 -1.35 5.29 9.55
CA GLN A 136 -0.31 5.89 10.42
C GLN A 136 1.11 5.83 9.87
N ALA A 137 1.36 5.07 8.79
CA ALA A 137 2.68 4.96 8.18
C ALA A 137 3.20 6.31 7.67
N HIS A 138 4.53 6.45 7.68
CA HIS A 138 5.29 7.62 7.23
C HIS A 138 5.84 7.46 5.80
N CYS A 139 5.55 6.32 5.17
CA CYS A 139 5.87 6.02 3.77
C CYS A 139 4.63 5.42 3.08
N PRO A 140 4.65 5.29 1.74
CA PRO A 140 3.65 4.51 1.01
C PRO A 140 3.43 3.12 1.62
N VAL A 141 2.18 2.69 1.68
CA VAL A 141 1.78 1.35 2.12
C VAL A 141 1.16 0.62 0.94
N VAL A 142 1.66 -0.58 0.65
CA VAL A 142 1.19 -1.46 -0.41
C VAL A 142 0.42 -2.61 0.21
N VAL A 143 -0.80 -2.83 -0.24
CA VAL A 143 -1.63 -3.95 0.22
C VAL A 143 -1.86 -4.90 -0.95
N VAL A 144 -1.34 -6.11 -0.83
CA VAL A 144 -1.41 -7.16 -1.86
C VAL A 144 -2.46 -8.18 -1.47
N ARG A 145 -3.48 -8.35 -2.32
CA ARG A 145 -4.68 -9.13 -1.98
C ARG A 145 -4.70 -10.55 -2.53
N GLY A 146 -4.17 -10.73 -3.72
CA GLY A 146 -4.25 -11.97 -4.47
C GLY A 146 -3.08 -12.07 -5.45
N PRO A 147 -2.98 -13.19 -6.17
CA PRO A 147 -2.05 -13.26 -7.30
C PRO A 147 -2.35 -12.08 -8.23
N GLU A 148 -1.30 -11.45 -8.74
CA GLU A 148 -1.46 -10.44 -9.79
C GLU A 148 -2.29 -11.08 -10.90
N ARG A 149 -3.47 -10.51 -11.16
CA ARG A 149 -4.20 -10.86 -12.38
C ARG A 149 -3.29 -10.52 -13.54
N THR A 150 -3.27 -11.37 -14.57
CA THR A 150 -2.49 -11.12 -15.78
C THR A 150 -2.74 -9.70 -16.23
N ALA A 151 -1.71 -8.85 -16.11
CA ALA A 151 -1.82 -7.46 -16.47
C ALA A 151 -2.27 -7.38 -17.93
N GLN A 152 -3.22 -6.51 -18.23
CA GLN A 152 -3.55 -6.25 -19.62
C GLN A 152 -2.31 -5.71 -20.35
N THR A 153 -2.20 -6.00 -21.64
CA THR A 153 -1.14 -5.44 -22.48
C THR A 153 -1.77 -4.34 -23.35
N PRO A 154 -1.26 -3.10 -23.31
CA PRO A 154 -0.10 -2.63 -22.54
C PRO A 154 -0.37 -2.60 -21.03
N ALA A 155 0.66 -2.91 -20.24
CA ALA A 155 0.59 -2.81 -18.79
C ALA A 155 0.38 -1.35 -18.38
N HIS A 156 -0.38 -1.13 -17.31
CA HIS A 156 -0.70 0.22 -16.84
C HIS A 156 -0.82 0.28 -15.32
N ILE A 157 -0.64 1.48 -14.79
CA ILE A 157 -0.90 1.85 -13.40
C ILE A 157 -2.02 2.86 -13.37
N VAL A 158 -2.94 2.72 -12.42
CA VAL A 158 -4.03 3.68 -12.21
C VAL A 158 -3.69 4.57 -11.03
N VAL A 159 -3.89 5.88 -11.16
CA VAL A 159 -3.82 6.82 -10.03
C VAL A 159 -5.15 7.54 -9.84
N GLY A 160 -5.69 7.46 -8.62
CA GLY A 160 -6.90 8.17 -8.22
C GLY A 160 -6.59 9.57 -7.73
N VAL A 161 -7.20 10.58 -8.35
CA VAL A 161 -6.92 12.00 -8.11
C VAL A 161 -8.19 12.75 -7.72
N ASP A 162 -8.12 13.47 -6.61
CA ASP A 162 -9.20 14.34 -6.12
C ASP A 162 -8.75 15.80 -5.93
N GLY A 163 -7.48 16.09 -6.26
CA GLY A 163 -6.84 17.40 -6.17
C GLY A 163 -6.48 17.83 -4.74
N GLY A 164 -6.63 16.96 -3.74
CA GLY A 164 -6.08 17.16 -2.40
C GLY A 164 -4.55 16.99 -2.39
N GLU A 165 -3.90 17.41 -1.31
CA GLU A 165 -2.43 17.38 -1.24
C GLU A 165 -1.86 15.96 -1.35
N SER A 166 -2.49 15.00 -0.68
CA SER A 166 -2.10 13.58 -0.78
C SER A 166 -2.32 12.97 -2.16
N SER A 167 -3.25 13.48 -2.98
CA SER A 167 -3.38 12.99 -4.36
C SER A 167 -2.34 13.57 -5.31
N LYS A 168 -1.77 14.76 -5.01
CA LYS A 168 -0.58 15.25 -5.73
C LYS A 168 0.65 14.41 -5.42
N THR A 169 0.87 14.05 -4.15
CA THR A 169 1.95 13.13 -3.77
C THR A 169 1.74 11.74 -4.40
N ALA A 170 0.49 11.28 -4.46
CA ALA A 170 0.14 10.04 -5.16
C ALA A 170 0.43 10.11 -6.67
N MET A 171 0.13 11.24 -7.31
CA MET A 171 0.46 11.48 -8.72
C MET A 171 1.98 11.39 -8.95
N ALA A 172 2.78 12.07 -8.13
CA ALA A 172 4.23 12.04 -8.24
C ALA A 172 4.80 10.62 -8.09
N LEU A 173 4.30 9.85 -7.10
CA LEU A 173 4.67 8.44 -6.96
C LEU A 173 4.23 7.64 -8.21
N ALA A 174 3.03 7.88 -8.73
CA ALA A 174 2.52 7.13 -9.87
C ALA A 174 3.35 7.33 -11.15
N PHE A 175 3.89 8.51 -11.38
CA PHE A 175 4.87 8.72 -12.45
C PHE A 175 6.16 7.92 -12.23
N GLN A 176 6.69 7.92 -10.99
CA GLN A 176 7.87 7.12 -10.63
C GLN A 176 7.63 5.62 -10.85
N GLU A 177 6.48 5.12 -10.43
CA GLU A 177 6.10 3.72 -10.65
C GLU A 177 5.95 3.41 -12.15
N ALA A 178 5.23 4.25 -12.90
CA ALA A 178 5.03 4.01 -14.34
C ALA A 178 6.37 4.00 -15.10
N ALA A 179 7.28 4.90 -14.76
CA ALA A 179 8.63 4.93 -15.33
C ALA A 179 9.46 3.69 -14.94
N LEU A 180 9.42 3.29 -13.67
CA LEU A 180 10.14 2.11 -13.17
C LEU A 180 9.65 0.81 -13.81
N HIS A 181 8.34 0.70 -14.02
CA HIS A 181 7.69 -0.48 -14.61
C HIS A 181 7.66 -0.43 -16.15
N GLY A 182 8.05 0.68 -16.77
CA GLY A 182 7.97 0.87 -18.22
C GLY A 182 6.54 0.74 -18.75
N CYS A 183 5.56 1.23 -18.00
CA CYS A 183 4.14 1.02 -18.27
C CYS A 183 3.38 2.34 -18.49
N GLU A 184 2.13 2.25 -18.92
CA GLU A 184 1.26 3.44 -19.07
C GLU A 184 0.75 3.93 -17.71
N LEU A 185 0.45 5.22 -17.61
CA LEU A 185 -0.13 5.84 -16.42
C LEU A 185 -1.54 6.36 -16.74
N HIS A 186 -2.54 5.85 -16.03
CA HIS A 186 -3.93 6.23 -16.22
C HIS A 186 -4.39 7.05 -15.00
N ALA A 187 -4.49 8.36 -15.19
CA ALA A 187 -4.91 9.28 -14.16
C ALA A 187 -6.44 9.43 -14.18
N ILE A 188 -7.08 8.99 -13.10
CA ILE A 188 -8.54 8.94 -12.99
C ILE A 188 -8.99 9.85 -11.86
N SER A 189 -9.94 10.71 -12.18
CA SER A 189 -10.71 11.42 -11.19
C SER A 189 -12.18 10.99 -11.25
N VAL A 190 -12.81 10.78 -10.10
CA VAL A 190 -14.23 10.42 -10.04
C VAL A 190 -15.03 11.60 -9.52
N TRP A 191 -15.98 12.06 -10.31
CA TRP A 191 -17.01 13.00 -9.89
C TRP A 191 -18.22 12.22 -9.39
N GLN A 192 -18.57 12.42 -8.12
CA GLN A 192 -19.77 11.85 -7.53
C GLN A 192 -20.86 12.93 -7.46
N PRO A 193 -21.97 12.79 -8.21
CA PRO A 193 -23.05 13.77 -8.17
C PRO A 193 -23.61 13.90 -6.75
N PRO A 194 -23.76 15.13 -6.23
CA PRO A 194 -24.37 15.35 -4.92
C PRO A 194 -25.84 14.92 -4.92
N VAL A 195 -26.24 14.18 -3.88
CA VAL A 195 -27.61 13.63 -3.75
C VAL A 195 -28.68 14.74 -3.64
N PHE A 196 -28.32 15.89 -3.07
CA PHE A 196 -29.26 16.97 -2.75
C PHE A 196 -29.01 18.28 -3.51
N SER A 197 -28.39 18.25 -4.70
CA SER A 197 -28.26 19.47 -5.50
C SER A 197 -28.19 19.21 -6.99
N PHE A 198 -28.81 20.10 -7.77
CA PHE A 198 -28.70 20.12 -9.23
C PHE A 198 -27.44 20.90 -9.64
N GLN A 199 -26.28 20.27 -9.53
CA GLN A 199 -25.07 20.80 -10.17
C GLN A 199 -25.11 20.50 -11.67
N ASN A 200 -24.67 21.46 -12.49
CA ASN A 200 -24.47 21.22 -13.92
C ASN A 200 -23.30 20.24 -14.10
N GLU A 201 -23.63 19.01 -14.47
CA GLU A 201 -22.67 17.91 -14.69
C GLU A 201 -21.55 18.29 -15.65
N THR A 202 -21.87 18.91 -16.79
CA THR A 202 -20.86 19.30 -17.78
C THR A 202 -19.85 20.29 -17.20
N ALA A 203 -20.32 21.27 -16.42
CA ALA A 203 -19.45 22.23 -15.77
C ALA A 203 -18.58 21.57 -14.68
N ALA A 204 -19.16 20.66 -13.88
CA ALA A 204 -18.46 19.95 -12.82
C ALA A 204 -17.38 19.00 -13.36
N VAL A 205 -17.72 18.18 -14.36
CA VAL A 205 -16.78 17.30 -15.07
C VAL A 205 -15.67 18.12 -15.75
N GLY A 206 -16.01 19.26 -16.35
CA GLY A 206 -15.03 20.18 -16.94
C GLY A 206 -14.05 20.76 -15.92
N ALA A 207 -14.53 21.12 -14.73
CA ALA A 207 -13.67 21.59 -13.63
C ALA A 207 -12.75 20.47 -13.12
N GLN A 208 -13.27 19.26 -13.00
CA GLN A 208 -12.48 18.11 -12.56
C GLN A 208 -11.38 17.74 -13.56
N ARG A 209 -11.68 17.83 -14.87
CA ARG A 209 -10.69 17.60 -15.93
C ARG A 209 -9.55 18.63 -15.89
N ARG A 210 -9.86 19.90 -15.64
CA ARG A 210 -8.83 20.95 -15.47
C ARG A 210 -7.94 20.66 -14.27
N MET A 211 -8.54 20.36 -13.11
CA MET A 211 -7.81 19.97 -11.90
C MET A 211 -6.89 18.77 -12.16
N LEU A 212 -7.39 17.73 -12.82
CA LEU A 212 -6.63 16.54 -13.13
C LEU A 212 -5.40 16.87 -14.00
N THR A 213 -5.59 17.71 -15.02
CA THR A 213 -4.53 18.17 -15.92
C THR A 213 -3.48 19.00 -15.16
N GLU A 214 -3.92 19.91 -14.28
CA GLU A 214 -3.04 20.74 -13.46
C GLU A 214 -2.17 19.91 -12.50
N VAL A 215 -2.76 18.90 -11.85
CA VAL A 215 -2.03 18.00 -10.93
C VAL A 215 -1.01 17.15 -11.68
N ALA A 216 -1.35 16.69 -12.89
CA ALA A 216 -0.44 15.89 -13.71
C ALA A 216 0.68 16.70 -14.36
N ALA A 217 0.50 18.01 -14.58
CA ALA A 217 1.42 18.84 -15.33
C ALA A 217 2.87 18.79 -14.82
N GLY A 218 3.07 18.80 -13.49
CA GLY A 218 4.41 18.73 -12.90
C GLY A 218 5.12 17.41 -13.19
N GLY A 219 4.42 16.28 -13.04
CA GLY A 219 5.01 14.97 -13.33
C GLY A 219 5.22 14.72 -14.82
N ALA A 220 4.34 15.24 -15.69
CA ALA A 220 4.51 15.14 -17.13
C ALA A 220 5.77 15.89 -17.64
N GLN A 221 6.20 16.94 -16.94
CA GLN A 221 7.46 17.62 -17.24
C GLN A 221 8.70 16.83 -16.80
N GLU A 222 8.63 16.16 -15.64
CA GLU A 222 9.73 15.33 -15.11
C GLU A 222 9.87 14.00 -15.86
N TYR A 223 8.76 13.45 -16.36
CA TYR A 223 8.69 12.17 -17.08
C TYR A 223 8.07 12.35 -18.48
N PRO A 224 8.77 12.97 -19.44
CA PRO A 224 8.23 13.30 -20.75
C PRO A 224 7.87 12.07 -21.61
N ASP A 225 8.52 10.94 -21.36
CA ASP A 225 8.27 9.68 -22.08
C ASP A 225 7.10 8.87 -21.48
N ALA A 226 6.53 9.33 -20.36
CA ALA A 226 5.40 8.64 -19.72
C ALA A 226 4.13 8.77 -20.57
N LYS A 227 3.54 7.63 -20.95
CA LYS A 227 2.24 7.59 -21.64
C LYS A 227 1.12 7.81 -20.62
N LEU A 228 0.71 9.07 -20.48
CA LEU A 228 -0.32 9.50 -19.56
C LEU A 228 -1.68 9.65 -20.25
N THR A 229 -2.71 9.01 -19.69
CA THR A 229 -4.12 9.23 -20.04
C THR A 229 -4.86 9.91 -18.90
N HIS A 230 -5.83 10.77 -19.23
CA HIS A 230 -6.64 11.50 -18.25
C HIS A 230 -8.12 11.17 -18.43
N GLU A 231 -8.74 10.63 -17.38
CA GLU A 231 -10.15 10.28 -17.39
C GLU A 231 -10.91 10.88 -16.20
N VAL A 232 -12.10 11.40 -16.49
CA VAL A 232 -13.05 11.81 -15.45
C VAL A 232 -14.26 10.89 -15.55
N LEU A 233 -14.47 10.09 -14.50
CA LEU A 233 -15.59 9.16 -14.40
C LEU A 233 -16.71 9.75 -13.52
N THR A 234 -17.95 9.41 -13.83
CA THR A 234 -19.11 9.77 -12.98
C THR A 234 -19.57 8.55 -12.17
N GLY A 235 -19.69 8.66 -10.86
CA GLY A 235 -20.23 7.59 -10.00
C GLY A 235 -19.58 7.52 -8.62
N HIS A 236 -19.66 6.35 -7.98
CA HIS A 236 -19.05 6.13 -6.66
C HIS A 236 -17.52 5.90 -6.81
N PRO A 237 -16.65 6.69 -6.14
CA PRO A 237 -15.21 6.62 -6.32
C PRO A 237 -14.59 5.24 -6.09
N VAL A 238 -15.05 4.49 -5.09
CA VAL A 238 -14.52 3.15 -4.80
C VAL A 238 -14.84 2.17 -5.92
N GLU A 239 -16.04 2.25 -6.49
CA GLU A 239 -16.47 1.33 -7.54
C GLU A 239 -15.72 1.63 -8.82
N ARG A 240 -15.75 2.90 -9.25
CA ARG A 240 -15.12 3.35 -10.50
C ARG A 240 -13.61 3.13 -10.51
N LEU A 241 -12.91 3.40 -9.40
CA LEU A 241 -11.47 3.18 -9.32
C LEU A 241 -11.12 1.69 -9.25
N ALA A 242 -11.91 0.87 -8.53
CA ALA A 242 -11.67 -0.58 -8.48
C ALA A 242 -11.92 -1.26 -9.83
N GLU A 243 -12.95 -0.84 -10.56
CA GLU A 243 -13.25 -1.30 -11.93
C GLU A 243 -12.13 -0.91 -12.90
N ALA A 244 -11.73 0.37 -12.92
CA ALA A 244 -10.67 0.83 -13.80
C ALA A 244 -9.32 0.15 -13.51
N ALA A 245 -9.07 -0.23 -12.26
CA ALA A 245 -7.83 -0.87 -11.84
C ALA A 245 -7.89 -2.41 -11.87
N GLU A 246 -8.94 -3.02 -12.43
CA GLU A 246 -9.15 -4.48 -12.40
C GLU A 246 -7.97 -5.29 -12.98
N HIS A 247 -7.30 -4.72 -13.98
CA HIS A 247 -6.15 -5.29 -14.68
C HIS A 247 -4.88 -4.44 -14.62
N ALA A 248 -4.86 -3.44 -13.75
CA ALA A 248 -3.71 -2.59 -13.53
C ALA A 248 -2.64 -3.33 -12.71
N LEU A 249 -1.38 -2.95 -12.91
CA LEU A 249 -0.26 -3.40 -12.06
C LEU A 249 -0.45 -2.94 -10.61
N ALA A 250 -0.98 -1.73 -10.43
CA ALA A 250 -1.31 -1.17 -9.13
C ALA A 250 -2.35 -0.05 -9.25
N LEU A 251 -3.10 0.17 -8.17
CA LEU A 251 -3.92 1.35 -7.94
C LEU A 251 -3.27 2.24 -6.88
N ILE A 252 -2.91 3.47 -7.25
CA ILE A 252 -2.24 4.43 -6.39
C ILE A 252 -3.23 5.51 -5.96
N VAL A 253 -3.35 5.75 -4.66
CA VAL A 253 -4.27 6.76 -4.12
C VAL A 253 -3.64 7.51 -2.93
N GLY A 254 -4.03 8.76 -2.75
CA GLY A 254 -3.73 9.49 -1.51
C GLY A 254 -4.45 8.86 -0.31
N ARG A 255 -3.77 8.74 0.83
CA ARG A 255 -4.34 8.21 2.09
C ARG A 255 -5.59 8.95 2.56
N ARG A 256 -5.67 10.24 2.24
CA ARG A 256 -6.80 11.12 2.53
C ARG A 256 -7.23 11.83 1.25
N GLY A 257 -8.49 12.26 1.25
CA GLY A 257 -9.05 13.07 0.18
C GLY A 257 -9.59 14.41 0.64
N LYS A 258 -10.08 15.23 -0.30
CA LYS A 258 -10.60 16.59 -0.06
C LYS A 258 -11.86 16.65 0.80
N GLY A 259 -12.70 15.61 0.78
CA GLY A 259 -14.04 15.61 1.41
C GLY A 259 -14.13 14.94 2.78
N GLY A 260 -13.01 14.53 3.38
CA GLY A 260 -13.01 13.78 4.64
C GLY A 260 -13.05 14.67 5.88
N TYR A 261 -13.57 14.13 7.00
CA TYR A 261 -13.47 14.77 8.31
C TYR A 261 -11.99 14.98 8.69
N THR A 262 -11.65 16.19 9.12
CA THR A 262 -10.27 16.59 9.45
C THR A 262 -9.62 15.74 10.56
N GLY A 263 -10.42 15.03 11.38
CA GLY A 263 -9.95 14.11 12.42
C GLY A 263 -9.69 12.66 11.97
N LEU A 264 -10.09 12.26 10.76
CA LEU A 264 -9.89 10.89 10.28
C LEU A 264 -8.51 10.72 9.64
N ARG A 265 -7.76 9.71 10.08
CA ARG A 265 -6.43 9.38 9.56
C ARG A 265 -6.46 8.62 8.23
N LEU A 266 -7.62 8.08 7.85
CA LEU A 266 -7.84 7.28 6.64
C LEU A 266 -9.13 7.73 5.93
N GLY A 267 -9.06 7.92 4.61
CA GLY A 267 -10.23 8.27 3.80
C GLY A 267 -11.15 7.07 3.54
N SER A 268 -12.46 7.32 3.42
CA SER A 268 -13.47 6.30 3.12
C SER A 268 -13.22 5.60 1.77
N VAL A 269 -12.71 6.33 0.77
CA VAL A 269 -12.35 5.76 -0.54
C VAL A 269 -11.22 4.74 -0.39
N VAL A 270 -10.15 5.08 0.34
CA VAL A 270 -9.05 4.14 0.60
C VAL A 270 -9.55 2.92 1.36
N HIS A 271 -10.35 3.11 2.41
CA HIS A 271 -10.93 1.99 3.14
C HIS A 271 -11.72 1.06 2.22
N GLY A 272 -12.62 1.59 1.39
CA GLY A 272 -13.39 0.80 0.43
C GLY A 272 -12.52 0.09 -0.62
N LEU A 273 -11.48 0.76 -1.13
CA LEU A 273 -10.56 0.19 -2.13
C LEU A 273 -9.76 -0.98 -1.58
N LEU A 274 -9.28 -0.91 -0.34
CA LEU A 274 -8.61 -2.03 0.33
C LEU A 274 -9.49 -3.29 0.38
N HIS A 275 -10.81 -3.11 0.41
CA HIS A 275 -11.79 -4.21 0.40
C HIS A 275 -12.31 -4.59 -0.99
N ARG A 276 -12.14 -3.76 -2.03
CA ARG A 276 -12.76 -4.00 -3.35
C ARG A 276 -11.78 -4.15 -4.52
N ALA A 277 -10.62 -3.50 -4.47
CA ALA A 277 -9.64 -3.60 -5.55
C ALA A 277 -9.04 -5.02 -5.64
N HIS A 278 -8.85 -5.49 -6.86
CA HIS A 278 -8.26 -6.79 -7.16
C HIS A 278 -6.75 -6.73 -7.42
N CYS A 279 -6.22 -5.57 -7.79
CA CYS A 279 -4.80 -5.28 -7.92
C CYS A 279 -4.18 -4.81 -6.59
N PRO A 280 -2.85 -4.77 -6.47
CA PRO A 280 -2.16 -4.09 -5.37
C PRO A 280 -2.62 -2.64 -5.20
N VAL A 281 -2.97 -2.25 -3.98
CA VAL A 281 -3.33 -0.86 -3.65
C VAL A 281 -2.17 -0.19 -2.94
N ILE A 282 -1.68 0.92 -3.50
CA ILE A 282 -0.61 1.75 -2.94
C ILE A 282 -1.24 3.01 -2.37
N THR A 283 -1.19 3.16 -1.06
CA THR A 283 -1.72 4.34 -0.36
C THR A 283 -0.57 5.25 0.03
N VAL A 284 -0.67 6.53 -0.34
CA VAL A 284 0.41 7.50 -0.15
C VAL A 284 0.08 8.45 1.01
N PRO A 285 0.93 8.55 2.06
CA PRO A 285 0.71 9.49 3.14
C PRO A 285 0.79 10.95 2.64
N SER A 286 0.16 11.87 3.37
CA SER A 286 0.46 13.30 3.23
C SER A 286 1.92 13.53 3.63
N GLY A 287 2.66 14.33 2.86
CA GLY A 287 4.01 14.78 3.23
C GLY A 287 4.06 15.49 4.58
#